data_AF-S0JPJ6-F1
#
_entry.id   AF-S0JPJ6-F1
#
_cell.length_a   1.000
_cell.length_b   1.000
_cell.length_c   1.000
_cell.angle_alpha   90.00
_cell.angle_beta   90.00
_cell.angle_gamma   90.00
#
_symmetry.space_group_name_H-M   'P 1'
#
loop_
_entity.id
_entity.type
_entity.pdbx_description
1 polymer ?
#
loop_
_entity_poly.entity_id
_entity_poly.type
_entity_poly.pdbx_seq_one_letter_code
_entity_poly.pdbx_strand_id
1 'polypeptide(L)'
;MADFEIPEHLEYNRSIRKFEMTDPAHADLFNAVVQTLINNDEFLKRVVEKQKEDALDKTGDAKDTTVTFDSEDEEHPSGWTDIAPVTGGEKQSSLWQKVSLFTKNVRYLWKLCGTNDISGLADGTLTGAVSKLNTDITVRLSDKITLHCVGKYVEIDLYDYTISDNIIIPAEYIPLG
;
A
#
# COMPACT_ATOMS: atom_id res chain seq x y z
N MET A 1 -10.35 12.01 64.85
CA MET A 1 -9.07 12.08 64.11
C MET A 1 -9.36 12.89 62.86
N ALA A 2 -8.52 13.88 62.53
CA ALA A 2 -8.68 14.68 61.32
C ALA A 2 -7.91 14.02 60.18
N ASP A 3 -8.48 14.04 58.97
CA ASP A 3 -7.83 13.55 57.77
C ASP A 3 -6.88 14.60 57.19
N PHE A 4 -5.90 14.19 56.40
CA PHE A 4 -5.05 15.12 55.68
C PHE A 4 -5.83 15.75 54.53
N GLU A 5 -5.96 17.08 54.56
CA GLU A 5 -6.55 17.83 53.46
C GLU A 5 -5.57 17.92 52.31
N ILE A 6 -6.06 17.51 51.15
CA ILE A 6 -5.35 17.52 49.89
C ILE A 6 -5.78 18.78 49.11
N PRO A 7 -4.85 19.67 48.73
CA PRO A 7 -5.19 20.87 47.98
C PRO A 7 -5.57 20.57 46.52
N GLU A 8 -6.49 21.34 45.94
CA GLU A 8 -6.95 21.16 44.56
C GLU A 8 -5.84 21.38 43.52
N HIS A 9 -4.94 22.35 43.77
CA HIS A 9 -3.80 22.67 42.91
C HIS A 9 -2.49 22.18 43.54
N LEU A 10 -1.99 21.05 43.06
CA LEU A 10 -0.78 20.40 43.58
C LEU A 10 0.44 20.79 42.74
N GLU A 11 1.56 21.02 43.42
CA GLU A 11 2.87 21.14 42.80
C GLU A 11 3.79 20.06 43.35
N TYR A 12 4.61 19.47 42.48
CA TYR A 12 5.60 18.48 42.90
C TYR A 12 6.68 19.14 43.76
N ASN A 13 6.75 18.75 45.02
CA ASN A 13 7.79 19.20 45.93
C ASN A 13 8.98 18.23 45.92
N ARG A 14 10.09 18.67 45.32
CA ARG A 14 11.34 17.89 45.29
C ARG A 14 12.10 17.85 46.63
N SER A 15 11.72 18.69 47.59
CA SER A 15 12.43 18.88 48.86
C SER A 15 11.60 18.34 50.02
N ILE A 16 12.05 17.22 50.57
CA ILE A 16 11.43 16.58 51.73
C ILE A 16 12.40 16.70 52.90
N ARG A 17 11.90 17.14 54.07
CA ARG A 17 12.71 17.23 55.27
C ARG A 17 13.19 15.85 55.70
N LYS A 18 14.47 15.74 56.06
CA LYS A 18 15.05 14.59 56.73
C LYS A 18 14.84 14.68 58.24
N PHE A 19 14.53 13.55 58.88
CA PHE A 19 14.47 13.46 60.34
C PHE A 19 15.87 13.30 60.94
N GLU A 20 16.12 13.99 62.05
CA GLU A 20 17.37 13.90 62.82
C GLU A 20 17.10 13.26 64.19
N MET A 21 18.11 12.60 64.79
CA MET A 21 17.93 11.91 66.08
C MET A 21 17.63 12.85 67.26
N THR A 22 17.93 14.13 67.09
CA THR A 22 17.61 15.19 68.06
C THR A 22 16.22 15.80 67.82
N ASP A 23 15.51 15.39 66.76
CA ASP A 23 14.18 15.91 66.50
C ASP A 23 13.24 15.49 67.63
N PRO A 24 12.51 16.46 68.22
CA PRO A 24 11.47 16.13 69.18
C PRO A 24 10.47 15.17 68.52
N ALA A 25 10.12 14.08 69.22
CA ALA A 25 9.07 13.15 68.78
C ALA A 25 7.69 13.82 68.90
N HIS A 26 7.43 14.78 68.02
CA HIS A 26 6.21 15.58 67.98
C HIS A 26 5.48 15.28 66.68
N ALA A 27 4.20 14.94 66.80
CA ALA A 27 3.34 14.53 65.69
C ALA A 27 3.32 15.56 64.55
N ASP A 28 3.49 16.85 64.86
CA ASP A 28 3.51 17.95 63.89
C ASP A 28 4.60 17.76 62.81
N LEU A 29 5.77 17.28 63.22
CA LEU A 29 6.91 17.04 62.32
C LEU A 29 6.62 15.89 61.34
N PHE A 30 6.04 14.81 61.86
CA PHE A 30 5.67 13.64 61.07
C PHE A 30 4.54 13.97 60.11
N ASN A 31 3.52 14.68 60.60
CA ASN A 31 2.37 15.07 59.80
C ASN A 31 2.79 15.98 58.63
N ALA A 32 3.72 16.93 58.84
CA ALA A 32 4.21 17.81 57.78
C ALA A 32 4.96 17.06 56.66
N VAL A 33 5.81 16.09 57.02
CA VAL A 33 6.55 15.27 56.04
C VAL A 33 5.60 14.34 55.29
N VAL A 34 4.69 13.68 56.00
CA VAL A 34 3.69 12.77 55.41
C VAL A 34 2.76 13.52 54.46
N GLN A 35 2.31 14.72 54.81
CA GLN A 35 1.47 15.52 53.93
C GLN A 35 2.18 15.90 52.63
N THR A 36 3.47 16.23 52.69
CA THR A 36 4.26 16.53 51.48
C THR A 36 4.38 15.30 50.56
N LEU A 37 4.57 14.12 51.14
CA LEU A 37 4.62 12.86 50.38
C LEU A 37 3.28 12.51 49.72
N ILE A 38 2.18 12.67 50.47
CA ILE A 38 0.82 12.43 49.95
C ILE A 38 0.52 13.37 48.78
N ASN A 39 0.84 14.66 48.91
CA ASN A 39 0.63 15.63 47.85
C ASN A 39 1.43 15.30 46.58
N ASN A 40 2.68 14.84 46.72
CA ASN A 40 3.51 14.42 45.59
C ASN A 40 2.99 13.16 44.90
N ASP A 41 2.53 12.17 45.67
CA ASP A 41 1.97 10.91 45.14
C ASP A 41 0.73 11.18 44.29
N GLU A 42 -0.17 12.02 44.78
CA GLU A 42 -1.36 12.39 44.04
C GLU A 42 -1.04 13.24 42.79
N PHE A 43 -0.08 14.17 42.88
CA PHE A 43 0.42 14.87 41.70
C PHE A 43 0.93 13.90 40.62
N LEU A 44 1.76 12.92 41.01
CA LEU A 44 2.28 11.91 40.09
C LEU A 44 1.15 11.04 39.51
N LYS A 45 0.17 10.66 40.33
CA LYS A 45 -1.02 9.94 39.87
C LYS A 45 -1.78 10.72 38.81
N ARG A 46 -2.03 12.03 39.04
CA ARG A 46 -2.69 12.91 38.05
C ARG A 46 -1.89 13.05 36.76
N VAL A 47 -0.57 13.20 36.84
CA VAL A 47 0.30 13.26 35.65
C VAL A 47 0.26 11.96 34.86
N VAL A 48 0.31 10.80 35.53
CA VAL A 48 0.23 9.48 34.88
C VAL A 48 -1.17 9.25 34.28
N GLU A 49 -2.23 9.65 34.95
CA GLU A 49 -3.61 9.56 34.45
C GLU A 49 -3.79 10.46 33.21
N LYS A 50 -3.33 11.71 33.27
CA LYS A 50 -3.34 12.62 32.12
C LYS A 50 -2.50 12.10 30.96
N GLN A 51 -1.31 11.57 31.21
CA GLN A 51 -0.48 10.94 30.16
C GLN A 51 -1.15 9.69 29.57
N LYS A 52 -1.91 8.92 30.36
CA LYS A 52 -2.69 7.79 29.85
C LYS A 52 -3.88 8.25 29.00
N GLU A 53 -4.49 9.37 29.35
CA GLU A 53 -5.57 10.02 28.61
C GLU A 53 -5.04 10.61 27.29
N ASP A 54 -3.93 11.36 27.33
CA ASP A 54 -3.28 11.95 26.15
C ASP A 54 -2.68 10.89 25.20
N ALA A 55 -2.17 9.78 25.75
CA ALA A 55 -1.61 8.68 24.93
C ALA A 55 -2.69 7.77 24.33
N LEU A 56 -3.85 7.66 24.98
CA LEU A 56 -4.91 6.75 24.60
C LEU A 56 -6.28 7.28 25.07
N ASP A 57 -7.01 7.94 24.18
CA ASP A 57 -8.46 8.01 24.26
C ASP A 57 -9.01 6.57 24.03
N LYS A 58 -9.04 5.74 25.08
CA LYS A 58 -9.27 4.27 25.00
C LYS A 58 -10.68 3.85 24.57
N THR A 59 -11.56 4.81 24.32
CA THR A 59 -12.92 4.61 23.79
C THR A 59 -13.17 5.35 22.49
N GLY A 60 -12.16 6.04 21.94
CA GLY A 60 -12.20 6.56 20.58
C GLY A 60 -12.16 5.39 19.60
N ASP A 61 -13.32 4.77 19.37
CA ASP A 61 -13.53 3.92 18.21
C ASP A 61 -13.11 4.77 17.00
N ALA A 62 -12.14 4.31 16.22
CA ALA A 62 -11.69 5.02 15.01
C ALA A 62 -12.83 5.19 13.98
N LYS A 63 -14.03 4.66 14.28
CA LYS A 63 -15.29 4.88 13.57
C LYS A 63 -15.54 6.34 13.19
N ASP A 64 -15.27 7.29 14.08
CA ASP A 64 -15.60 8.71 13.85
C ASP A 64 -14.36 9.59 13.60
N THR A 65 -13.17 8.97 13.46
CA THR A 65 -11.95 9.70 13.03
C THR A 65 -12.08 10.03 11.54
N THR A 66 -12.68 11.19 11.23
CA THR A 66 -12.63 11.76 9.89
C THR A 66 -11.22 12.28 9.63
N VAL A 67 -10.37 11.44 9.05
CA VAL A 67 -9.06 11.87 8.53
C VAL A 67 -9.31 12.60 7.21
N THR A 68 -9.01 13.89 7.16
CA THR A 68 -8.95 14.62 5.88
C THR A 68 -7.76 14.09 5.09
N PHE A 69 -8.06 13.32 4.05
CA PHE A 69 -7.10 12.72 3.14
C PHE A 69 -7.37 13.23 1.73
N ASP A 70 -6.40 13.94 1.15
CA ASP A 70 -6.42 14.31 -0.26
C ASP A 70 -6.02 13.09 -1.09
N SER A 71 -7.01 12.46 -1.72
CA SER A 71 -6.80 11.29 -2.56
C SER A 71 -6.14 11.67 -3.88
N GLU A 72 -5.12 10.91 -4.27
CA GLU A 72 -4.48 10.96 -5.59
C GLU A 72 -5.11 9.95 -6.59
N ASP A 73 -6.21 9.33 -6.19
CA ASP A 73 -6.98 8.40 -7.01
C ASP A 73 -7.73 9.17 -8.10
N GLU A 74 -7.74 8.60 -9.31
CA GLU A 74 -8.35 9.18 -10.50
C GLU A 74 -9.35 8.16 -11.07
N GLU A 75 -10.57 8.59 -11.44
CA GLU A 75 -11.60 7.70 -12.00
C GLU A 75 -11.15 7.09 -13.34
N HIS A 76 -10.41 7.86 -14.13
CA HIS A 76 -9.94 7.49 -15.46
C HIS A 76 -8.43 7.76 -15.61
N PRO A 77 -7.58 6.96 -14.95
CA PRO A 77 -6.15 7.20 -14.97
C PRO A 77 -5.59 7.12 -16.39
N SER A 78 -4.77 8.12 -16.73
CA SER A 78 -4.07 8.20 -18.02
C SER A 78 -2.80 7.34 -18.04
N GLY A 79 -2.24 7.01 -16.88
CA GLY A 79 -0.99 6.27 -16.74
C GLY A 79 -0.77 5.63 -15.37
N TRP A 80 0.21 4.74 -15.33
CA TRP A 80 0.76 4.17 -14.10
C TRP A 80 1.53 5.23 -13.29
N THR A 81 1.62 5.07 -11.98
CA THR A 81 2.43 5.91 -11.09
C THR A 81 3.20 5.05 -10.10
N ASP A 82 4.49 5.28 -9.92
CA ASP A 82 5.29 4.46 -9.00
C ASP A 82 4.91 4.68 -7.53
N ILE A 83 4.88 3.58 -6.78
CA ILE A 83 4.57 3.58 -5.35
C ILE A 83 5.83 3.21 -4.59
N ALA A 84 6.30 4.10 -3.72
CA ALA A 84 7.45 3.82 -2.86
C ALA A 84 7.16 2.66 -1.89
N PRO A 85 8.15 1.81 -1.56
CA PRO A 85 7.98 0.72 -0.59
C PRO A 85 7.46 1.23 0.75
N VAL A 86 6.64 0.43 1.42
CA VAL A 86 6.19 0.73 2.79
C VAL A 86 7.31 0.37 3.76
N THR A 87 7.80 1.35 4.51
CA THR A 87 8.84 1.18 5.53
C THR A 87 8.30 1.38 6.94
N GLY A 88 8.96 0.79 7.93
CA GLY A 88 8.58 0.94 9.34
C GLY A 88 8.79 2.38 9.84
N GLY A 89 7.85 2.90 10.63
CA GLY A 89 7.91 4.25 11.20
C GLY A 89 7.33 5.36 10.30
N GLU A 90 6.67 5.01 9.21
CA GLU A 90 5.99 5.98 8.33
C GLU A 90 4.74 6.59 8.98
N LYS A 91 4.45 7.84 8.64
CA LYS A 91 3.22 8.53 9.05
C LYS A 91 2.01 7.87 8.40
N GLN A 92 0.89 7.77 9.12
CA GLN A 92 -0.37 7.23 8.59
C GLN A 92 -0.84 7.94 7.31
N SER A 93 -0.61 9.26 7.20
CA SER A 93 -0.93 10.03 5.98
C SER A 93 -0.15 9.53 4.76
N SER A 94 1.10 9.11 4.94
CA SER A 94 1.92 8.55 3.86
C SER A 94 1.38 7.17 3.42
N LEU A 95 0.89 6.36 4.36
CA LEU A 95 0.28 5.07 4.04
C LEU A 95 -1.00 5.26 3.20
N TRP A 96 -1.86 6.21 3.57
CA TRP A 96 -3.09 6.49 2.81
C TRP A 96 -2.82 7.05 1.42
N GLN A 97 -1.77 7.88 1.25
CA GLN A 97 -1.32 8.32 -0.07
C GLN A 97 -0.91 7.13 -0.94
N LYS A 98 -0.12 6.19 -0.40
CA LYS A 98 0.28 4.97 -1.12
C LYS A 98 -0.91 4.08 -1.48
N VAL A 99 -1.90 3.95 -0.59
CA VAL A 99 -3.14 3.19 -0.86
C VAL A 99 -3.97 3.84 -1.96
N SER A 100 -4.04 5.16 -1.99
CA SER A 100 -4.72 5.90 -3.05
C SER A 100 -4.03 5.72 -4.41
N LEU A 101 -2.70 5.83 -4.45
CA LEU A 101 -1.91 5.53 -5.65
C LEU A 101 -2.05 4.08 -6.11
N PHE A 102 -2.14 3.14 -5.17
CA PHE A 102 -2.43 1.74 -5.49
C PHE A 102 -3.79 1.60 -6.19
N THR A 103 -4.82 2.30 -5.72
CA THR A 103 -6.16 2.29 -6.34
C THR A 103 -6.13 2.84 -7.76
N LYS A 104 -5.44 3.96 -7.98
CA LYS A 104 -5.20 4.54 -9.31
C LYS A 104 -4.53 3.54 -10.25
N ASN A 105 -3.48 2.87 -9.78
CA ASN A 105 -2.73 1.88 -10.56
C ASN A 105 -3.58 0.65 -10.90
N VAL A 106 -4.41 0.16 -9.98
CA VAL A 106 -5.35 -0.94 -10.25
C VAL A 106 -6.39 -0.53 -11.30
N ARG A 107 -6.94 0.68 -11.24
CA ARG A 107 -7.85 1.19 -12.28
C ARG A 107 -7.16 1.30 -13.64
N TYR A 108 -5.91 1.73 -13.66
CA TYR A 108 -5.13 1.78 -14.90
C TYR A 108 -4.90 0.37 -15.48
N LEU A 109 -4.57 -0.62 -14.65
CA LEU A 109 -4.47 -2.02 -15.08
C LEU A 109 -5.79 -2.55 -15.63
N TRP A 110 -6.91 -2.27 -14.96
CA TRP A 110 -8.23 -2.67 -15.44
C TRP A 110 -8.54 -2.06 -16.83
N LYS A 111 -8.23 -0.77 -17.03
CA LYS A 111 -8.37 -0.11 -18.34
C LYS A 111 -7.56 -0.82 -19.43
N LEU A 112 -6.34 -1.27 -19.14
CA LEU A 112 -5.49 -2.00 -20.09
C LEU A 112 -5.99 -3.42 -20.36
N CYS A 113 -6.46 -4.13 -19.33
CA CYS A 113 -6.96 -5.49 -19.45
C CYS A 113 -8.34 -5.56 -20.11
N GLY A 114 -9.10 -4.47 -20.09
CA GLY A 114 -10.46 -4.41 -20.58
C GLY A 114 -11.44 -5.17 -19.70
N THR A 115 -12.64 -5.44 -20.23
CA THR A 115 -13.75 -6.08 -19.51
C THR A 115 -14.05 -7.49 -19.99
N ASN A 116 -13.33 -7.99 -20.98
CA ASN A 116 -13.59 -9.29 -21.57
C ASN A 116 -12.97 -10.37 -20.70
N ASP A 117 -13.73 -11.42 -20.44
CA ASP A 117 -13.22 -12.57 -19.70
C ASP A 117 -12.24 -13.36 -20.57
N ILE A 118 -11.02 -13.52 -20.07
CA ILE A 118 -9.96 -14.30 -20.70
C ILE A 118 -9.75 -15.65 -19.99
N SER A 119 -10.53 -15.98 -18.96
CA SER A 119 -10.36 -17.18 -18.13
C SER A 119 -10.35 -18.48 -18.94
N GLY A 120 -11.15 -18.56 -20.01
CA GLY A 120 -11.19 -19.71 -20.93
C GLY A 120 -10.07 -19.72 -22.00
N LEU A 121 -9.23 -18.68 -22.06
CA LEU A 121 -8.17 -18.52 -23.05
C LEU A 121 -6.80 -18.70 -22.40
N ALA A 122 -6.09 -19.77 -22.79
CA ALA A 122 -4.68 -20.00 -22.46
C ALA A 122 -4.34 -19.74 -20.97
N ASP A 123 -4.91 -20.59 -20.12
CA ASP A 123 -4.76 -20.59 -18.67
C ASP A 123 -5.22 -19.31 -17.96
N GLY A 124 -6.00 -18.46 -18.63
CA GLY A 124 -6.56 -17.25 -18.04
C GLY A 124 -5.56 -16.12 -17.84
N THR A 125 -4.42 -16.17 -18.52
CA THR A 125 -3.34 -15.17 -18.38
C THR A 125 -3.15 -14.36 -19.64
N LEU A 126 -2.77 -13.09 -19.51
CA LEU A 126 -2.40 -12.25 -20.65
C LEU A 126 -1.24 -12.84 -21.44
N THR A 127 -0.21 -13.36 -20.76
CA THR A 127 0.93 -14.01 -21.41
C THR A 127 0.52 -15.26 -22.17
N GLY A 128 -0.34 -16.10 -21.59
CA GLY A 128 -0.89 -17.27 -22.26
C GLY A 128 -1.71 -16.88 -23.48
N ALA A 129 -2.59 -15.89 -23.37
CA ALA A 129 -3.42 -15.41 -24.47
C ALA A 129 -2.56 -14.92 -25.66
N VAL A 130 -1.50 -14.15 -25.38
CA VAL A 130 -0.54 -13.69 -26.40
C VAL A 130 0.23 -14.86 -27.00
N SER A 131 0.70 -15.81 -26.19
CA SER A 131 1.43 -16.99 -26.67
C SER A 131 0.56 -17.85 -27.58
N LYS A 132 -0.69 -18.12 -27.18
CA LYS A 132 -1.65 -18.89 -27.98
C LYS A 132 -2.00 -18.18 -29.28
N LEU A 133 -2.17 -16.86 -29.27
CA LEU A 133 -2.35 -16.09 -30.50
C LEU A 133 -1.14 -16.26 -31.44
N ASN A 134 0.08 -16.17 -30.93
CA ASN A 134 1.30 -16.32 -31.71
C ASN A 134 1.44 -17.73 -32.32
N THR A 135 1.07 -18.78 -31.59
CA THR A 135 1.09 -20.16 -32.12
C THR A 135 -0.03 -20.41 -33.12
N ASP A 136 -1.25 -19.97 -32.82
CA ASP A 136 -2.43 -20.21 -33.67
C ASP A 136 -2.31 -19.49 -35.02
N ILE A 137 -1.74 -18.26 -35.04
CA ILE A 137 -1.44 -17.54 -36.29
C ILE A 137 -0.39 -18.31 -37.10
N THR A 138 0.67 -18.79 -36.46
CA THR A 138 1.74 -19.55 -37.13
C THR A 138 1.19 -20.82 -37.79
N VAL A 139 0.41 -21.61 -37.05
CA VAL A 139 -0.22 -22.85 -37.58
C VAL A 139 -1.15 -22.54 -38.74
N ARG A 140 -2.02 -21.53 -38.61
CA ARG A 140 -2.97 -21.15 -39.68
C ARG A 140 -2.28 -20.66 -40.96
N LEU A 141 -1.12 -20.03 -40.86
CA LEU A 141 -0.33 -19.62 -42.03
C LEU A 141 0.34 -20.83 -42.70
N SER A 142 0.90 -21.75 -41.91
CA SER A 142 1.50 -22.99 -42.44
C SER A 142 0.49 -23.91 -43.12
N ASP A 143 -0.74 -23.99 -42.61
CA ASP A 143 -1.79 -24.82 -43.20
C ASP A 143 -2.35 -24.27 -44.52
N LYS A 144 -2.16 -22.98 -44.80
CA LYS A 144 -2.77 -22.28 -45.94
C LYS A 144 -1.81 -21.91 -47.07
N ILE A 145 -0.50 -21.92 -46.79
CA ILE A 145 0.54 -21.56 -47.76
C ILE A 145 1.50 -22.76 -47.88
N THR A 146 1.39 -23.50 -48.97
CA THR A 146 2.35 -24.55 -49.33
C THR A 146 3.33 -24.05 -50.37
N LEU A 147 4.63 -24.13 -50.08
CA LEU A 147 5.71 -23.78 -51.00
C LEU A 147 6.30 -25.07 -51.58
N HIS A 148 6.10 -25.30 -52.88
CA HIS A 148 6.66 -26.45 -53.58
C HIS A 148 7.70 -26.01 -54.60
N CYS A 149 8.88 -26.64 -54.58
CA CYS A 149 9.91 -26.40 -55.58
C CYS A 149 9.59 -27.19 -56.85
N VAL A 150 9.37 -26.48 -57.95
CA VAL A 150 9.14 -27.06 -59.29
C VAL A 150 10.29 -26.63 -60.20
N GLY A 151 11.28 -27.51 -60.36
CA GLY A 151 12.47 -27.22 -61.14
C GLY A 151 13.34 -26.11 -60.51
N LYS A 152 13.50 -24.97 -61.21
CA LYS A 152 14.25 -23.79 -60.72
C LYS A 152 13.35 -22.71 -60.07
N TYR A 153 12.05 -22.97 -59.96
CA TYR A 153 11.08 -22.02 -59.42
C TYR A 153 10.43 -22.57 -58.14
N VAL A 154 9.93 -21.65 -57.32
CA VAL A 154 9.07 -21.96 -56.17
C VAL A 154 7.66 -21.56 -56.54
N GLU A 155 6.74 -22.53 -56.49
CA GLU A 155 5.32 -22.30 -56.71
C GLU A 155 4.62 -22.15 -55.34
N ILE A 156 3.75 -21.15 -55.24
CA ILE A 156 3.00 -20.82 -54.02
C ILE A 156 1.55 -21.23 -54.24
N ASP A 157 1.14 -22.33 -53.63
CA ASP A 157 -0.24 -22.79 -53.70
C ASP A 157 -1.03 -22.23 -52.52
N LEU A 158 -2.03 -21.39 -52.82
CA LEU A 158 -2.97 -20.82 -51.86
C LEU A 158 -4.32 -21.52 -52.03
N TYR A 159 -4.70 -22.37 -51.09
CA TYR A 159 -6.01 -22.99 -51.07
C TYR A 159 -7.05 -21.97 -50.55
N ASP A 160 -8.09 -21.70 -51.36
CA ASP A 160 -9.26 -20.85 -51.07
C ASP A 160 -9.09 -19.31 -51.08
N TYR A 161 -8.04 -18.75 -51.70
CA TYR A 161 -7.91 -17.28 -51.84
C TYR A 161 -7.54 -16.85 -53.26
N THR A 162 -8.38 -16.03 -53.90
CA THR A 162 -8.03 -15.32 -55.14
C THR A 162 -7.01 -14.23 -54.83
N ILE A 163 -5.78 -14.37 -55.32
CA ILE A 163 -4.78 -13.29 -55.30
C ILE A 163 -5.34 -12.15 -56.18
N SER A 164 -5.66 -10.99 -55.59
CA SER A 164 -6.14 -9.83 -56.35
C SER A 164 -5.01 -9.04 -57.03
N ASP A 165 -3.75 -9.24 -56.62
CA ASP A 165 -2.61 -8.48 -57.11
C ASP A 165 -1.42 -9.38 -57.45
N ASN A 166 -0.87 -9.21 -58.66
CA ASN A 166 0.31 -9.91 -59.13
C ASN A 166 1.49 -9.74 -58.16
N ILE A 167 1.97 -10.84 -57.56
CA ILE A 167 3.19 -10.84 -56.76
C ILE A 167 4.39 -10.78 -57.72
N ILE A 168 5.09 -9.64 -57.75
CA ILE A 168 6.32 -9.44 -58.54
C ILE A 168 7.51 -9.98 -57.72
N ILE A 169 8.10 -11.10 -58.14
CA ILE A 169 9.36 -11.60 -57.57
C ILE A 169 10.52 -10.84 -58.25
N PRO A 170 11.39 -10.13 -57.49
CA PRO A 170 12.54 -9.44 -58.05
C PRO A 170 13.52 -10.44 -58.70
N ALA A 171 14.04 -10.10 -59.88
CA ALA A 171 14.87 -10.99 -60.69
C ALA A 171 16.14 -11.51 -59.98
N GLU A 172 16.62 -10.81 -58.96
CA GLU A 172 17.77 -11.19 -58.14
C GLU A 172 17.55 -12.43 -57.26
N TYR A 173 16.28 -12.81 -57.02
CA TYR A 173 15.91 -14.03 -56.27
C TYR A 173 15.59 -15.22 -57.19
N ILE A 174 15.76 -15.08 -58.51
CA ILE A 174 15.60 -16.17 -59.48
C ILE A 174 17.00 -16.75 -59.76
N PRO A 175 17.30 -18.00 -59.38
CA PRO A 175 18.64 -18.56 -59.57
C PRO A 175 18.98 -18.66 -61.06
N LEU A 176 20.04 -17.95 -61.48
CA LEU A 176 20.53 -17.93 -62.85
C LEU A 176 21.07 -19.31 -63.22
N GLY A 177 20.44 -19.88 -64.24
CA GLY A 177 20.79 -21.14 -64.87
C GLY A 177 21.65 -20.96 -66.10
#